data_AF-A0AA88NMW6-F1
#
_entry.id   AF-A0AA88NMW6-F1
#
_cell.length_a   1.000
_cell.length_b   1.000
_cell.length_c   1.000
_cell.angle_alpha   90.00
_cell.angle_beta   90.00
_cell.angle_gamma   90.00
#
_symmetry.space_group_name_H-M   'P 1'
#
loop_
_entity.id
_entity.type
_entity.pdbx_description
1 polymer ?
#
loop_
_entity_poly.entity_id
_entity_poly.type
_entity_poly.pdbx_seq_one_letter_code
_entity_poly.pdbx_strand_id
1 'polypeptide(L)'
;ILAKPYKYFKAVKIQNMFNRTNSSNKFKIEAGIRKGDLEKFERFIKDMTPEDIINAYHLGKVAEYESLLDMDKPTPGVIEADHIPPKNSLIKLIEDPEMAKSLKTNNKAVYDFVMSMRKDQNGKKQPCMNVFYSDHRRALTTGNSHESIACRDLQTNTLASGDMEKVLKQSFILAHPTCSDHIRNSLGIKHNFKYKNSGLSEADCHKYYKDGFEQLVCEYSRKKLIDQNQTDRLMQWVKKERYFDTSAVEYKEIKGAIKDKAVNRRNTDHMRPNYQRREL
;
A
#
# COMPACT_ATOMS: atom_id res chain seq x y z
N ILE A 1 24.61 -13.99 28.31
CA ILE A 1 25.50 -13.30 27.35
C ILE A 1 24.99 -11.88 27.17
N LEU A 2 25.66 -10.90 27.79
CA LEU A 2 25.33 -9.47 27.68
C LEU A 2 25.54 -9.01 26.23
N ALA A 3 24.46 -8.79 25.50
CA ALA A 3 24.51 -8.45 24.07
C ALA A 3 24.98 -6.99 23.91
N LYS A 4 26.23 -6.80 23.48
CA LYS A 4 26.77 -5.49 23.06
C LYS A 4 25.94 -4.98 21.86
N PRO A 5 25.08 -3.95 22.02
CA PRO A 5 24.12 -3.52 20.98
C PRO A 5 24.81 -3.05 19.69
N TYR A 6 26.05 -2.58 19.81
CA TYR A 6 26.86 -2.05 18.70
C TYR A 6 27.48 -3.13 17.81
N LYS A 7 27.53 -4.40 18.24
CA LYS A 7 28.20 -5.47 17.48
C LYS A 7 27.52 -5.73 16.13
N TYR A 8 26.21 -5.48 16.06
CA TYR A 8 25.40 -5.75 14.87
C TYR A 8 25.00 -4.50 14.10
N PHE A 9 25.41 -3.29 14.52
CA PHE A 9 25.02 -2.04 13.85
C PHE A 9 25.40 -2.03 12.36
N LYS A 10 26.61 -2.50 12.02
CA LYS A 10 27.03 -2.64 10.62
C LYS A 10 26.19 -3.69 9.86
N ALA A 11 25.86 -4.81 10.50
CA ALA A 11 25.02 -5.85 9.91
C ALA A 11 23.57 -5.37 9.66
N VAL A 12 23.00 -4.61 10.60
CA VAL A 12 21.67 -3.98 10.46
C VAL A 12 21.68 -2.91 9.38
N LYS A 13 22.75 -2.11 9.27
CA LYS A 13 22.92 -1.13 8.18
C LYS A 13 22.99 -1.82 6.82
N ILE A 14 23.75 -2.91 6.72
CA ILE A 14 23.85 -3.73 5.50
C ILE A 14 22.50 -4.39 5.17
N GLN A 15 21.76 -4.90 6.17
CA GLN A 15 20.42 -5.46 5.99
C GLN A 15 19.43 -4.41 5.47
N ASN A 16 19.46 -3.21 6.06
CA ASN A 16 18.62 -2.10 5.60
C ASN A 16 19.02 -1.66 4.18
N MET A 17 20.30 -1.68 3.83
CA MET A 17 20.76 -1.44 2.46
C MET A 17 20.33 -2.54 1.48
N PHE A 18 20.39 -3.80 1.88
CA PHE A 18 19.93 -4.93 1.06
C PHE A 18 18.42 -4.89 0.81
N ASN A 19 17.64 -4.60 1.85
CA ASN A 19 16.19 -4.36 1.75
C ASN A 19 15.86 -3.13 0.88
N ARG A 20 16.79 -2.17 0.74
CA ARG A 20 16.64 -0.98 -0.11
C ARG A 20 16.97 -1.22 -1.59
N THR A 21 17.81 -2.19 -1.93
CA THR A 21 18.35 -2.34 -3.31
C THR A 21 17.98 -3.63 -4.02
N ASN A 22 17.48 -4.65 -3.32
CA ASN A 22 17.22 -5.94 -3.97
C ASN A 22 15.85 -5.99 -4.66
N SER A 23 15.85 -5.74 -5.98
CA SER A 23 14.72 -6.00 -6.90
C SER A 23 14.77 -7.40 -7.53
N SER A 24 15.75 -8.24 -7.16
CA SER A 24 15.95 -9.58 -7.73
C SER A 24 15.38 -10.69 -6.83
N ASN A 25 14.57 -11.57 -7.42
CA ASN A 25 13.91 -12.70 -6.74
C ASN A 25 14.85 -13.85 -6.30
N LYS A 26 16.18 -13.73 -6.44
CA LYS A 26 17.10 -14.87 -6.23
C LYS A 26 17.55 -15.05 -4.77
N PHE A 27 17.47 -14.00 -3.96
CA PHE A 27 17.71 -14.04 -2.52
C PHE A 27 16.69 -13.17 -1.79
N LYS A 28 15.41 -13.53 -1.94
CA LYS A 28 14.35 -12.94 -1.12
C LYS A 28 14.47 -13.53 0.28
N ILE A 29 15.17 -12.82 1.18
CA ILE A 29 14.91 -13.00 2.60
C ILE A 29 13.46 -12.59 2.76
N GLU A 30 12.59 -13.55 3.07
CA GLU A 30 11.19 -13.25 3.34
C GLU A 30 11.16 -12.29 4.54
N ALA A 31 10.98 -11.00 4.26
CA ALA A 31 10.45 -10.03 5.21
C ALA A 31 8.97 -10.38 5.47
N GLY A 32 8.73 -11.62 5.88
CA GLY A 32 7.47 -12.14 6.32
C GLY A 32 7.63 -12.59 7.76
N ILE A 33 6.50 -12.79 8.44
CA ILE A 33 6.44 -13.33 9.79
C ILE A 33 7.33 -14.59 9.86
N ARG A 34 8.41 -14.53 10.66
CA ARG A 34 9.29 -15.69 10.91
C ARG A 34 8.46 -16.82 11.49
N LYS A 35 8.82 -18.09 11.24
CA LYS A 35 8.06 -19.24 11.77
C LYS A 35 7.77 -19.13 13.28
N GLY A 36 8.76 -18.78 14.08
CA GLY A 36 8.59 -18.58 15.52
C GLY A 36 7.83 -17.32 15.93
N ASP A 37 7.63 -16.37 15.02
CA ASP A 37 6.74 -15.22 15.22
C ASP A 37 5.29 -15.60 14.88
N LEU A 38 5.07 -16.48 13.89
CA LEU A 38 3.75 -17.01 13.59
C LEU A 38 3.16 -17.81 14.76
N GLU A 39 3.96 -18.69 15.35
CA GLU A 39 3.57 -19.45 16.54
C GLU A 39 3.29 -18.55 17.76
N LYS A 40 3.90 -17.36 17.83
CA LYS A 40 3.58 -16.36 18.86
C LYS A 40 2.26 -15.66 18.56
N PHE A 41 2.03 -15.31 17.30
CA PHE A 41 0.77 -14.72 16.85
C PHE A 41 -0.41 -15.67 17.11
N GLU A 42 -0.32 -16.91 16.63
CA GLU A 42 -1.37 -17.92 16.82
C GLU A 42 -1.67 -18.18 18.30
N ARG A 43 -0.63 -18.22 19.16
CA ARG A 43 -0.82 -18.34 20.61
C ARG A 43 -1.44 -17.09 21.23
N PHE A 44 -1.07 -15.91 20.74
CA PHE A 44 -1.59 -14.64 21.26
C PHE A 44 -3.08 -14.50 20.98
N ILE A 45 -3.52 -14.83 19.75
CA ILE A 45 -4.92 -14.64 19.33
C ILE A 45 -5.84 -15.80 19.70
N LYS A 46 -5.32 -16.90 20.26
CA LYS A 46 -6.04 -18.19 20.39
C LYS A 46 -7.42 -18.07 21.04
N ASP A 47 -7.52 -17.23 22.07
CA ASP A 47 -8.73 -17.06 22.88
C ASP A 47 -9.30 -15.63 22.78
N MET A 48 -8.87 -14.85 21.77
CA MET A 48 -9.31 -13.48 21.53
C MET A 48 -10.49 -13.45 20.57
N THR A 49 -11.44 -12.53 20.81
CA THR A 49 -12.48 -12.24 19.80
C THR A 49 -11.89 -11.45 18.64
N PRO A 50 -12.55 -11.40 17.47
CA PRO A 50 -12.12 -10.53 16.36
C PRO A 50 -11.94 -9.06 16.77
N GLU A 51 -12.81 -8.53 17.64
CA GLU A 51 -12.72 -7.17 18.15
C GLU A 51 -11.51 -6.98 19.07
N ASP A 52 -11.22 -7.95 19.95
CA ASP A 52 -10.02 -7.93 20.78
C ASP A 52 -8.75 -7.91 19.91
N ILE A 53 -8.73 -8.69 18.82
CA ILE A 53 -7.60 -8.73 17.88
C ILE A 53 -7.43 -7.37 17.20
N ILE A 54 -8.52 -6.78 16.67
CA ILE A 54 -8.52 -5.46 16.03
C ILE A 54 -7.99 -4.39 17.01
N ASN A 55 -8.47 -4.40 18.25
CA ASN A 55 -8.08 -3.44 19.28
C ASN A 55 -6.63 -3.61 19.71
N ALA A 56 -6.18 -4.85 19.95
CA ALA A 56 -4.82 -5.13 20.40
C ALA A 56 -3.76 -4.76 19.35
N TYR A 57 -4.09 -4.87 18.06
CA TYR A 57 -3.21 -4.51 16.95
C TYR A 57 -3.47 -3.10 16.39
N HIS A 58 -4.44 -2.38 16.96
CA HIS A 58 -4.90 -1.08 16.48
C HIS A 58 -5.17 -1.07 14.97
N LEU A 59 -5.83 -2.12 14.45
CA LEU A 59 -6.16 -2.23 13.03
C LEU A 59 -7.11 -1.11 12.63
N GLY A 60 -6.90 -0.53 11.45
CA GLY A 60 -7.67 0.63 10.98
C GLY A 60 -7.25 1.96 11.62
N LYS A 61 -6.34 1.97 12.61
CA LYS A 61 -5.81 3.23 13.16
C LYS A 61 -5.03 3.99 12.09
N VAL A 62 -5.27 5.29 11.99
CA VAL A 62 -4.61 6.19 11.04
C VAL A 62 -3.78 7.24 11.76
N ALA A 63 -2.57 7.46 11.26
CA ALA A 63 -1.68 8.53 11.70
C ALA A 63 -0.54 8.69 10.68
N GLU A 64 0.42 9.58 10.96
CA GLU A 64 1.68 9.60 10.22
C GLU A 64 2.49 8.33 10.51
N TYR A 65 3.22 7.81 9.51
CA TYR A 65 3.99 6.57 9.64
C TYR A 65 4.91 6.53 10.87
N GLU A 66 5.55 7.64 11.24
CA GLU A 66 6.44 7.68 12.41
C GLU A 66 5.71 7.66 13.77
N SER A 67 4.42 8.00 13.77
CA SER A 67 3.53 7.96 14.93
C SER A 67 2.67 6.69 14.96
N LEU A 68 2.67 5.93 13.87
CA LEU A 68 2.11 4.59 13.80
C LEU A 68 3.19 3.59 14.20
N LEU A 69 2.76 2.47 14.78
CA LEU A 69 3.63 1.41 15.33
C LEU A 69 4.26 1.70 16.71
N ASP A 70 3.51 2.38 17.59
CA ASP A 70 3.75 2.29 19.04
C ASP A 70 3.19 0.95 19.54
N MET A 71 4.04 -0.07 19.59
CA MET A 71 3.64 -1.45 19.85
C MET A 71 4.30 -1.94 21.16
N ASP A 72 3.64 -1.70 22.29
CA ASP A 72 4.08 -2.26 23.57
C ASP A 72 4.07 -3.82 23.55
N LYS A 73 3.22 -4.49 22.74
CA LYS A 73 3.19 -5.96 22.41
C LYS A 73 2.23 -6.28 21.21
N PRO A 74 2.19 -7.51 20.59
CA PRO A 74 3.23 -8.51 20.34
C PRO A 74 3.32 -8.97 18.86
N THR A 75 4.50 -9.46 18.49
CA THR A 75 4.86 -10.12 17.22
C THR A 75 5.24 -9.18 16.07
N PRO A 76 6.55 -8.84 15.96
CA PRO A 76 7.08 -8.09 14.83
C PRO A 76 6.70 -8.72 13.48
N GLY A 77 6.32 -7.88 12.51
CA GLY A 77 6.02 -8.29 11.14
C GLY A 77 4.62 -8.86 10.92
N VAL A 78 3.74 -8.83 11.93
CA VAL A 78 2.30 -9.16 11.78
C VAL A 78 1.50 -7.94 11.31
N ILE A 79 1.87 -6.75 11.77
CA ILE A 79 1.25 -5.47 11.41
C ILE A 79 2.18 -4.67 10.52
N GLU A 80 1.60 -3.98 9.54
CA GLU A 80 2.26 -2.97 8.73
C GLU A 80 1.46 -1.68 8.75
N ALA A 81 2.16 -0.56 8.58
CA ALA A 81 1.55 0.72 8.29
C ALA A 81 1.49 0.87 6.76
N ASP A 82 0.29 0.74 6.19
CA ASP A 82 0.04 0.88 4.76
C ASP A 82 -0.03 2.37 4.39
N HIS A 83 0.88 2.81 3.53
CA HIS A 83 0.92 4.17 3.00
C HIS A 83 -0.23 4.39 2.02
N ILE A 84 -1.15 5.31 2.32
CA ILE A 84 -2.32 5.60 1.49
C ILE A 84 -2.31 7.10 1.13
N PRO A 85 -2.06 7.51 -0.14
CA PRO A 85 -1.75 6.66 -1.30
C PRO A 85 -0.36 6.01 -1.19
N PRO A 86 0.04 5.07 -2.06
CA PRO A 86 1.33 4.40 -1.92
C PRO A 86 2.50 5.37 -2.01
N LYS A 87 3.44 5.24 -1.08
CA LYS A 87 4.68 6.04 -1.03
C LYS A 87 5.41 6.12 -2.38
N ASN A 88 5.49 5.00 -3.09
CA ASN A 88 6.16 4.92 -4.40
C ASN A 88 5.51 5.82 -5.46
N SER A 89 4.20 6.06 -5.40
CA SER A 89 3.52 6.98 -6.32
C SER A 89 3.92 8.43 -6.05
N LEU A 90 4.10 8.79 -4.78
CA LEU A 90 4.58 10.12 -4.39
C LEU A 90 6.04 10.34 -4.78
N ILE A 91 6.91 9.34 -4.57
CA ILE A 91 8.32 9.40 -4.98
C ILE A 91 8.43 9.63 -6.50
N LYS A 92 7.68 8.86 -7.30
CA LYS A 92 7.64 9.03 -8.76
C LYS A 92 7.21 10.44 -9.17
N LEU A 93 6.17 10.98 -8.52
CA LEU A 93 5.71 12.34 -8.80
C LEU A 93 6.79 13.39 -8.47
N ILE A 94 7.53 13.21 -7.38
CA ILE A 94 8.62 14.11 -6.98
C ILE A 94 9.78 14.08 -7.99
N GLU A 95 10.05 12.92 -8.57
CA GLU A 95 11.12 12.69 -9.54
C GLU A 95 10.78 13.20 -10.95
N ASP A 96 9.51 13.43 -11.27
CA ASP A 96 9.04 13.92 -12.57
C ASP A 96 8.69 15.44 -12.48
N PRO A 97 9.51 16.34 -13.07
CA PRO A 97 9.29 17.78 -12.99
C PRO A 97 7.99 18.26 -13.64
N GLU A 98 7.53 17.61 -14.71
CA GLU A 98 6.31 18.01 -15.41
C GLU A 98 5.07 17.62 -14.62
N MET A 99 5.06 16.41 -14.03
CA MET A 99 3.99 16.00 -13.11
C MET A 99 3.95 16.87 -11.85
N ALA A 100 5.12 17.17 -11.28
CA ALA A 100 5.23 18.09 -10.14
C ALA A 100 4.67 19.49 -10.48
N LYS A 101 4.98 20.02 -11.66
CA LYS A 101 4.48 21.31 -12.14
C LYS A 101 2.96 21.28 -12.39
N SER A 102 2.45 20.19 -12.96
CA SER A 102 1.00 19.98 -13.11
C SER A 102 0.29 20.01 -11.76
N LEU A 103 0.79 19.25 -10.78
CA LEU A 103 0.23 19.22 -9.43
C LEU A 103 0.27 20.61 -8.77
N LYS A 104 1.40 21.34 -8.89
CA LYS A 104 1.52 22.71 -8.37
C LYS A 104 0.45 23.66 -8.89
N THR A 105 0.13 23.51 -10.18
CA THR A 105 -0.86 24.36 -10.87
C THR A 105 -2.27 24.03 -10.42
N ASN A 106 -2.59 22.75 -10.28
CA ASN A 106 -3.96 22.31 -10.02
C ASN A 106 -4.31 22.24 -8.52
N ASN A 107 -3.32 21.96 -7.66
CA ASN A 107 -3.54 21.86 -6.21
C ASN A 107 -2.25 22.16 -5.43
N LYS A 108 -2.07 23.44 -5.08
CA LYS A 108 -0.86 23.92 -4.37
C LYS A 108 -0.68 23.28 -2.99
N ALA A 109 -1.75 23.07 -2.23
CA ALA A 109 -1.65 22.50 -0.88
C ALA A 109 -1.10 21.06 -0.93
N VAL A 110 -1.59 20.27 -1.88
CA VAL A 110 -1.11 18.92 -2.11
C VAL A 110 0.31 18.94 -2.67
N TYR A 111 0.63 19.84 -3.61
CA TYR A 111 2.00 20.02 -4.07
C TYR A 111 2.98 20.28 -2.91
N ASP A 112 2.67 21.21 -2.02
CA ASP A 112 3.53 21.56 -0.89
C ASP A 112 3.72 20.35 0.04
N PHE A 113 2.65 19.59 0.29
CA PHE A 113 2.72 18.33 1.04
C PHE A 113 3.60 17.30 0.34
N VAL A 114 3.40 17.05 -0.96
CA VAL A 114 4.19 16.08 -1.72
C VAL A 114 5.67 16.46 -1.73
N MET A 115 5.98 17.73 -1.99
CA MET A 115 7.35 18.22 -2.03
C MET A 115 8.03 18.22 -0.66
N SER A 116 7.27 18.34 0.43
CA SER A 116 7.82 18.19 1.78
C SER A 116 8.42 16.80 2.01
N MET A 117 7.95 15.78 1.29
CA MET A 117 8.47 14.41 1.37
C MET A 117 9.72 14.17 0.52
N ARG A 118 10.21 15.15 -0.24
CA ARG A 118 11.45 14.99 -1.02
C ARG A 118 12.66 14.58 -0.18
N LYS A 119 12.68 15.01 1.09
CA LYS A 119 13.71 14.63 2.07
C LYS A 119 13.26 13.48 3.00
N ASP A 120 12.04 12.99 2.85
CA ASP A 120 11.45 11.90 3.63
C ASP A 120 11.28 10.64 2.76
N GLN A 121 12.41 10.04 2.38
CA GLN A 121 12.44 8.85 1.52
C GLN A 121 11.68 7.64 2.11
N ASN A 122 11.35 7.68 3.40
CA ASN A 122 10.63 6.60 4.08
C ASN A 122 9.13 6.89 4.23
N GLY A 123 8.65 8.09 3.88
CA GLY A 123 7.26 8.48 4.05
C GLY A 123 6.85 8.56 5.53
N LYS A 124 7.76 8.97 6.41
CA LYS A 124 7.52 9.11 7.86
C LYS A 124 6.34 10.02 8.18
N LYS A 125 6.19 11.11 7.43
CA LYS A 125 5.14 12.12 7.62
C LYS A 125 3.88 11.85 6.81
N GLN A 126 3.87 10.74 6.08
CA GLN A 126 2.77 10.40 5.22
C GLN A 126 1.67 9.68 6.03
N PRO A 127 0.38 10.01 5.81
CA PRO A 127 -0.73 9.25 6.37
C PRO A 127 -0.62 7.77 6.01
N CYS A 128 -0.71 6.91 7.01
CA CYS A 128 -0.77 5.47 6.86
C CYS A 128 -1.91 4.90 7.69
N MET A 129 -2.21 3.63 7.45
CA MET A 129 -3.21 2.87 8.21
C MET A 129 -2.58 1.57 8.72
N ASN A 130 -2.79 1.25 9.99
CA ASN A 130 -2.38 -0.03 10.54
C ASN A 130 -3.25 -1.15 9.97
N VAL A 131 -2.60 -2.14 9.36
CA VAL A 131 -3.26 -3.28 8.74
C VAL A 131 -2.47 -4.55 9.02
N PHE A 132 -3.11 -5.71 8.90
CA PHE A 132 -2.35 -6.95 8.87
C PHE A 132 -1.42 -7.01 7.66
N TYR A 133 -0.21 -7.50 7.89
CA TYR A 133 0.75 -7.82 6.84
C TYR A 133 0.12 -8.69 5.76
N SER A 134 -0.66 -9.71 6.14
CA SER A 134 -1.33 -10.61 5.20
C SER A 134 -2.29 -9.87 4.26
N ASP A 135 -2.99 -8.86 4.75
CA ASP A 135 -3.94 -8.07 3.98
C ASP A 135 -3.26 -7.02 3.12
N HIS A 136 -2.24 -6.33 3.66
CA HIS A 136 -1.43 -5.39 2.87
C HIS A 136 -0.72 -6.10 1.71
N ARG A 137 -0.30 -7.37 1.88
CA ARG A 137 0.28 -8.18 0.81
C ARG A 137 -0.72 -8.52 -0.31
N ARG A 138 -2.03 -8.43 -0.06
CA ARG A 138 -3.08 -8.58 -1.06
C ARG A 138 -3.39 -7.28 -1.80
N ALA A 139 -3.03 -6.11 -1.25
CA ALA A 139 -3.25 -4.84 -1.92
C ALA A 139 -2.61 -4.79 -3.32
N LEU A 140 -3.31 -4.20 -4.29
CA LEU A 140 -2.80 -3.99 -5.66
C LEU A 140 -1.76 -2.86 -5.76
N THR A 141 -1.37 -2.28 -4.63
CA THR A 141 -0.30 -1.27 -4.55
C THR A 141 0.99 -1.86 -4.02
N THR A 142 0.97 -3.11 -3.57
CA THR A 142 2.09 -3.79 -2.92
C THR A 142 2.87 -4.68 -3.89
N GLY A 143 4.21 -4.68 -3.76
CA GLY A 143 5.11 -5.55 -4.52
C GLY A 143 5.43 -5.09 -5.95
N ASN A 144 6.15 -5.94 -6.69
CA ASN A 144 6.76 -5.61 -7.99
C ASN A 144 6.05 -6.27 -9.19
N SER A 145 4.83 -6.76 -9.02
CA SER A 145 4.08 -7.31 -10.15
C SER A 145 3.64 -6.19 -11.10
N HIS A 146 3.34 -6.58 -12.35
CA HIS A 146 3.02 -5.62 -13.41
C HIS A 146 1.73 -4.86 -13.10
N GLU A 147 0.73 -5.55 -12.57
CA GLU A 147 -0.51 -4.95 -12.10
C GLU A 147 -0.27 -3.98 -10.94
N SER A 148 0.63 -4.30 -10.00
CA SER A 148 0.94 -3.37 -8.92
C SER A 148 1.70 -2.14 -9.38
N ILE A 149 2.61 -2.30 -10.35
CA ILE A 149 3.30 -1.16 -10.98
C ILE A 149 2.29 -0.28 -11.72
N ALA A 150 1.38 -0.88 -12.50
CA ALA A 150 0.35 -0.16 -13.24
C ALA A 150 -0.57 0.65 -12.32
N CYS A 151 -0.99 0.07 -11.20
CA CYS A 151 -1.83 0.77 -10.21
C CYS A 151 -1.09 1.96 -9.59
N ARG A 152 0.19 1.81 -9.25
CA ARG A 152 1.00 2.91 -8.73
C ARG A 152 1.24 4.01 -9.78
N ASP A 153 1.42 3.64 -11.05
CA ASP A 153 1.53 4.60 -12.16
C ASP A 153 0.22 5.39 -12.33
N LEU A 154 -0.93 4.70 -12.33
CA LEU A 154 -2.25 5.35 -12.38
C LEU A 154 -2.43 6.35 -11.22
N GLN A 155 -2.09 5.97 -10.00
CA GLN A 155 -2.18 6.87 -8.85
C GLN A 155 -1.21 8.05 -8.96
N THR A 156 -0.02 7.85 -9.52
CA THR A 156 0.95 8.93 -9.77
C THR A 156 0.35 9.95 -10.75
N ASN A 157 -0.25 9.49 -11.85
CA ASN A 157 -0.90 10.35 -12.83
C ASN A 157 -2.12 11.07 -12.25
N THR A 158 -2.93 10.37 -11.45
CA THR A 158 -4.10 10.96 -10.80
C THR A 158 -3.68 12.00 -9.77
N LEU A 159 -2.62 11.73 -8.99
CA LEU A 159 -2.01 12.73 -8.10
C LEU A 159 -1.52 13.95 -8.88
N ALA A 160 -0.84 13.76 -10.02
CA ALA A 160 -0.34 14.87 -10.85
C ALA A 160 -1.47 15.78 -11.38
N SER A 161 -2.69 15.27 -11.51
CA SER A 161 -3.87 16.07 -11.87
C SER A 161 -4.37 16.99 -10.75
N GLY A 162 -4.05 16.69 -9.48
CA GLY A 162 -4.52 17.43 -8.31
C GLY A 162 -5.89 16.99 -7.75
N ASP A 163 -6.56 16.02 -8.40
CA ASP A 163 -7.85 15.46 -7.95
C ASP A 163 -7.68 14.48 -6.78
N MET A 164 -7.57 15.03 -5.56
CA MET A 164 -7.39 14.24 -4.35
C MET A 164 -8.59 13.36 -3.99
N GLU A 165 -9.81 13.75 -4.40
CA GLU A 165 -10.98 12.90 -4.17
C GLU A 165 -10.86 11.61 -4.99
N LYS A 166 -10.50 11.71 -6.27
CA LYS A 166 -10.24 10.52 -7.11
C LYS A 166 -9.04 9.72 -6.62
N VAL A 167 -7.94 10.37 -6.21
CA VAL A 167 -6.76 9.69 -5.63
C VAL A 167 -7.19 8.81 -4.46
N LEU A 168 -7.93 9.36 -3.50
CA LEU A 168 -8.35 8.61 -2.31
C LEU A 168 -9.29 7.47 -2.65
N LYS A 169 -10.28 7.68 -3.53
CA LYS A 169 -11.16 6.59 -3.99
C LYS A 169 -10.38 5.45 -4.64
N GLN A 170 -9.45 5.77 -5.55
CA GLN A 170 -8.58 4.77 -6.15
C GLN A 170 -7.70 4.07 -5.09
N SER A 171 -7.14 4.82 -4.15
CA SER A 171 -6.33 4.24 -3.06
C SER A 171 -7.12 3.31 -2.15
N PHE A 172 -8.36 3.63 -1.80
CA PHE A 172 -9.20 2.78 -0.98
C PHE A 172 -9.54 1.45 -1.69
N ILE A 173 -9.89 1.51 -2.98
CA ILE A 173 -10.11 0.31 -3.80
C ILE A 173 -8.85 -0.57 -3.84
N LEU A 174 -7.69 0.06 -4.05
CA LEU A 174 -6.42 -0.64 -4.25
C LEU A 174 -5.79 -1.17 -2.95
N ALA A 175 -6.02 -0.51 -1.81
CA ALA A 175 -5.54 -0.93 -0.50
C ALA A 175 -6.40 -2.04 0.10
N HIS A 176 -7.70 -2.06 -0.21
CA HIS A 176 -8.61 -3.06 0.31
C HIS A 176 -8.31 -4.46 -0.29
N PRO A 177 -8.11 -5.50 0.53
CA PRO A 177 -7.62 -6.79 0.07
C PRO A 177 -8.65 -7.53 -0.80
N THR A 178 -9.93 -7.57 -0.39
CA THR A 178 -11.03 -8.16 -1.19
C THR A 178 -11.23 -7.45 -2.53
N CYS A 179 -11.25 -6.10 -2.56
CA CYS A 179 -11.35 -5.35 -3.81
C CYS A 179 -10.20 -5.67 -4.78
N SER A 180 -8.97 -5.72 -4.25
CA SER A 180 -7.78 -6.06 -5.02
C SER A 180 -7.86 -7.47 -5.61
N ASP A 181 -8.32 -8.45 -4.83
CA ASP A 181 -8.51 -9.82 -5.30
C ASP A 181 -9.61 -9.91 -6.35
N HIS A 182 -10.74 -9.21 -6.19
CA HIS A 182 -11.77 -9.14 -7.21
C HIS A 182 -11.27 -8.57 -8.53
N ILE A 183 -10.45 -7.51 -8.50
CA ILE A 183 -9.84 -6.94 -9.70
C ILE A 183 -8.95 -7.97 -10.38
N ARG A 184 -8.04 -8.62 -9.64
CA ARG A 184 -7.16 -9.67 -10.17
C ARG A 184 -7.95 -10.81 -10.80
N ASN A 185 -8.94 -11.34 -10.08
CA ASN A 185 -9.78 -12.43 -10.54
C ASN A 185 -10.54 -12.04 -11.82
N SER A 186 -11.10 -10.82 -11.86
CA SER A 186 -11.82 -10.31 -13.03
C SER A 186 -10.94 -10.09 -14.27
N LEU A 187 -9.61 -10.10 -14.11
CA LEU A 187 -8.60 -9.99 -15.16
C LEU A 187 -7.88 -11.32 -15.42
N GLY A 188 -8.26 -12.40 -14.72
CA GLY A 188 -7.60 -13.71 -14.82
C GLY A 188 -6.16 -13.74 -14.27
N ILE A 189 -5.80 -12.80 -13.40
CA ILE A 189 -4.45 -12.70 -12.82
C ILE A 189 -4.37 -13.65 -11.63
N LYS A 190 -3.54 -14.68 -11.74
CA LYS A 190 -3.31 -15.64 -10.65
C LYS A 190 -2.38 -15.04 -9.59
N HIS A 191 -2.78 -15.13 -8.33
CA HIS A 191 -1.93 -14.78 -7.21
C HIS A 191 -1.23 -16.03 -6.67
N ASN A 192 0.11 -16.06 -6.72
CA ASN A 192 0.90 -17.26 -6.40
C ASN A 192 1.31 -17.35 -4.91
N PHE A 193 0.67 -16.60 -4.02
CA PHE A 193 1.00 -16.62 -2.59
C PHE A 193 -0.14 -17.22 -1.78
N LYS A 194 0.18 -18.17 -0.90
CA LYS A 194 -0.74 -18.63 0.14
C LYS A 194 -0.93 -17.52 1.17
N TYR A 195 -2.18 -17.15 1.41
CA TYR A 195 -2.54 -16.22 2.46
C TYR A 195 -2.46 -16.90 3.82
N LYS A 196 -2.00 -16.15 4.83
CA LYS A 196 -1.99 -16.61 6.22
C LYS A 196 -3.31 -16.21 6.87
N ASN A 197 -3.82 -17.06 7.75
CA ASN A 197 -5.02 -16.77 8.54
C ASN A 197 -4.70 -15.63 9.51
N SER A 198 -5.42 -14.52 9.41
CA SER A 198 -5.32 -13.37 10.31
C SER A 198 -6.12 -13.55 11.61
N GLY A 199 -6.85 -14.66 11.76
CA GLY A 199 -7.83 -14.86 12.84
C GLY A 199 -9.11 -14.05 12.66
N LEU A 200 -9.21 -13.25 11.60
CA LEU A 200 -10.37 -12.42 11.26
C LEU A 200 -11.15 -13.03 10.11
N SER A 201 -12.48 -12.89 10.17
CA SER A 201 -13.33 -13.17 9.01
C SER A 201 -13.18 -12.06 7.95
N GLU A 202 -13.72 -12.32 6.76
CA GLU A 202 -13.79 -11.28 5.73
C GLU A 202 -14.62 -10.07 6.18
N ALA A 203 -15.70 -10.29 6.93
CA ALA A 203 -16.54 -9.20 7.46
C ALA A 203 -15.78 -8.34 8.48
N ASP A 204 -14.98 -8.96 9.35
CA ASP A 204 -14.13 -8.23 10.31
C ASP A 204 -13.07 -7.41 9.58
N CYS A 205 -12.49 -7.95 8.51
CA CYS A 205 -11.57 -7.24 7.63
C CYS A 205 -12.23 -6.01 7.00
N HIS A 206 -13.42 -6.19 6.42
CA HIS A 206 -14.18 -5.08 5.81
C HIS A 206 -14.47 -3.98 6.83
N LYS A 207 -14.86 -4.36 8.06
CA LYS A 207 -15.15 -3.43 9.15
C LYS A 207 -13.94 -2.55 9.47
N TYR A 208 -12.78 -3.12 9.79
CA TYR A 208 -11.64 -2.28 10.19
C TYR A 208 -11.07 -1.44 9.02
N TYR A 209 -11.16 -1.93 7.77
CA TYR A 209 -10.78 -1.14 6.60
C TYR A 209 -11.73 0.05 6.41
N LYS A 210 -13.03 -0.14 6.61
CA LYS A 210 -14.01 0.95 6.56
C LYS A 210 -13.71 2.01 7.62
N ASP A 211 -13.53 1.58 8.88
CA ASP A 211 -13.21 2.49 9.99
C ASP A 211 -11.91 3.27 9.71
N GLY A 212 -10.90 2.60 9.15
CA GLY A 212 -9.65 3.24 8.75
C GLY A 212 -9.78 4.18 7.55
N PHE A 213 -10.62 3.87 6.56
CA PHE A 213 -10.90 4.78 5.44
C PHE A 213 -11.63 6.03 5.90
N GLU A 214 -12.58 5.92 6.83
CA GLU A 214 -13.22 7.09 7.45
C GLU A 214 -12.19 7.97 8.19
N GLN A 215 -11.29 7.36 8.97
CA GLN A 215 -10.21 8.08 9.63
C GLN A 215 -9.22 8.73 8.64
N LEU A 216 -8.91 8.07 7.52
CA LEU A 216 -8.08 8.65 6.46
C LEU A 216 -8.73 9.90 5.88
N VAL A 217 -10.03 9.86 5.55
CA VAL A 217 -10.73 11.05 5.04
C VAL A 217 -10.62 12.21 6.04
N CYS A 218 -10.87 11.95 7.32
CA CYS A 218 -10.68 12.94 8.38
C CYS A 218 -9.25 13.49 8.45
N GLU A 219 -8.24 12.63 8.33
CA GLU A 219 -6.83 13.01 8.39
C GLU A 219 -6.40 13.89 7.20
N TYR A 220 -6.86 13.55 6.00
CA TYR A 220 -6.62 14.35 4.79
C TYR A 220 -7.32 15.72 4.87
N SER A 221 -8.53 15.75 5.43
CA SER A 221 -9.28 17.00 5.69
C SER A 221 -8.55 17.87 6.72
N ARG A 222 -8.12 17.29 7.85
CA ARG A 222 -7.35 17.97 8.90
C ARG A 222 -6.06 18.59 8.38
N LYS A 223 -5.38 17.90 7.45
CA LYS A 223 -4.18 18.40 6.76
C LYS A 223 -4.47 19.41 5.65
N LYS A 224 -5.73 19.74 5.39
CA LYS A 224 -6.18 20.65 4.32
C LYS A 224 -5.76 20.20 2.92
N LEU A 225 -5.68 18.89 2.72
CA LEU A 225 -5.36 18.28 1.41
C LEU A 225 -6.61 18.04 0.56
N ILE A 226 -7.77 18.00 1.21
CA ILE A 226 -9.10 18.01 0.61
C ILE A 226 -9.93 19.11 1.28
N ASP A 227 -10.87 19.69 0.54
CA ASP A 227 -11.82 20.66 1.08
C ASP A 227 -13.01 19.99 1.79
N GLN A 228 -13.90 20.79 2.40
CA GLN A 228 -15.06 20.27 3.12
C GLN A 228 -16.04 19.52 2.19
N ASN A 229 -16.26 20.01 0.97
CA ASN A 229 -17.18 19.37 0.03
C ASN A 229 -16.64 18.00 -0.42
N GLN A 230 -15.33 17.92 -0.69
CA GLN A 230 -14.62 16.66 -0.97
C GLN A 230 -14.68 15.72 0.23
N THR A 231 -14.48 16.25 1.44
CA THR A 231 -14.59 15.50 2.70
C THR A 231 -15.98 14.86 2.84
N ASP A 232 -17.05 15.63 2.67
CA ASP A 232 -18.43 15.15 2.83
C ASP A 232 -18.78 14.08 1.79
N ARG A 233 -18.39 14.30 0.52
CA ARG A 233 -18.60 13.33 -0.56
C ARG A 233 -17.81 12.04 -0.32
N LEU A 234 -16.55 12.13 0.08
CA LEU A 234 -15.72 10.96 0.39
C LEU A 234 -16.25 10.19 1.60
N MET A 235 -16.63 10.87 2.68
CA MET A 235 -17.23 10.23 3.85
C MET A 235 -18.52 9.49 3.46
N GLN A 236 -19.39 10.11 2.67
CA GLN A 236 -20.60 9.44 2.20
C GLN A 236 -20.28 8.24 1.29
N TRP A 237 -19.26 8.36 0.44
CA TRP A 237 -18.80 7.30 -0.45
C TRP A 237 -18.25 6.09 0.32
N VAL A 238 -17.46 6.32 1.38
CA VAL A 238 -16.93 5.27 2.28
C VAL A 238 -18.05 4.63 3.09
N LYS A 239 -18.96 5.43 3.68
CA LYS A 239 -20.10 4.91 4.46
C LYS A 239 -21.00 3.97 3.66
N LYS A 240 -21.21 4.30 2.38
CA LYS A 240 -21.94 3.49 1.39
C LYS A 240 -21.09 2.38 0.75
N GLU A 241 -19.85 2.19 1.21
CA GLU A 241 -18.94 1.12 0.79
C GLU A 241 -18.72 1.07 -0.71
N ARG A 242 -18.71 2.25 -1.34
CA ARG A 242 -18.67 2.40 -2.80
C ARG A 242 -17.34 1.95 -3.41
N TYR A 243 -16.31 1.68 -2.60
CA TYR A 243 -15.07 1.04 -3.04
C TYR A 243 -15.28 -0.41 -3.52
N PHE A 244 -16.39 -1.07 -3.15
CA PHE A 244 -16.79 -2.36 -3.72
C PHE A 244 -17.58 -2.25 -5.04
N ASP A 245 -18.00 -1.05 -5.44
CA ASP A 245 -18.81 -0.89 -6.66
C ASP A 245 -17.95 -1.07 -7.93
N THR A 246 -18.07 -2.24 -8.54
CA THR A 246 -17.35 -2.57 -9.78
C THR A 246 -17.77 -1.75 -11.00
N SER A 247 -18.88 -1.01 -10.90
CA SER A 247 -19.36 -0.09 -11.94
C SER A 247 -18.76 1.32 -11.81
N ALA A 248 -18.14 1.64 -10.67
CA ALA A 248 -17.51 2.93 -10.40
C ALA A 248 -16.43 3.27 -11.44
N VAL A 249 -16.27 4.56 -11.73
CA VAL A 249 -15.30 5.05 -12.72
C VAL A 249 -13.88 4.66 -12.32
N GLU A 250 -13.55 4.83 -11.05
CA GLU A 250 -12.23 4.52 -10.49
C GLU A 250 -11.89 3.04 -10.62
N TYR A 251 -12.88 2.15 -10.42
CA TYR A 251 -12.71 0.70 -10.61
C TYR A 251 -12.38 0.36 -12.08
N LYS A 252 -13.09 1.00 -13.02
CA LYS A 252 -12.86 0.81 -14.46
C LYS A 252 -11.50 1.35 -14.89
N GLU A 253 -11.09 2.51 -14.37
CA GLU A 253 -9.77 3.11 -14.62
C GLU A 253 -8.64 2.20 -14.13
N ILE A 254 -8.75 1.64 -12.91
CA ILE A 254 -7.78 0.68 -12.38
C ILE A 254 -7.65 -0.53 -13.30
N LYS A 255 -8.77 -1.12 -13.72
CA LYS A 255 -8.75 -2.26 -14.65
C LYS A 255 -8.14 -1.88 -16.01
N GLY A 256 -8.45 -0.70 -16.53
CA GLY A 256 -7.87 -0.16 -17.75
C GLY A 256 -6.35 -0.06 -17.67
N ALA A 257 -5.84 0.60 -16.62
CA ALA A 257 -4.41 0.78 -16.40
C ALA A 257 -3.64 -0.55 -16.36
N ILE A 258 -4.19 -1.57 -15.68
CA ILE A 258 -3.58 -2.90 -15.62
C ILE A 258 -3.55 -3.56 -17.01
N LYS A 259 -4.64 -3.48 -17.77
CA LYS A 259 -4.72 -4.05 -19.12
C LYS A 259 -3.74 -3.36 -20.08
N ASP A 260 -3.67 -2.03 -20.06
CA ASP A 260 -2.81 -1.26 -20.93
C ASP A 260 -1.33 -1.57 -20.68
N LYS A 261 -0.94 -1.70 -19.40
CA LYS A 261 0.41 -2.13 -19.03
C LYS A 261 0.73 -3.54 -19.56
N ALA A 262 -0.23 -4.46 -19.50
CA ALA A 262 -0.07 -5.82 -20.01
C ALA A 262 0.08 -5.86 -21.53
N VAL A 263 -0.65 -5.02 -22.28
CA VAL A 263 -0.53 -4.89 -23.75
C VAL A 263 0.83 -4.32 -24.12
N ASN A 264 1.22 -3.20 -23.51
CA ASN A 264 2.51 -2.56 -23.77
C ASN A 264 3.69 -3.52 -23.54
N ARG A 265 3.60 -4.36 -22.50
CA ARG A 265 4.62 -5.38 -22.25
C ARG A 265 4.72 -6.39 -23.40
N ARG A 266 3.60 -6.95 -23.88
CA ARG A 266 3.64 -7.92 -24.99
C ARG A 266 4.29 -7.31 -26.23
N ASN A 267 3.97 -6.05 -26.52
CA ASN A 267 4.59 -5.32 -27.63
C ASN A 267 6.10 -5.16 -27.44
N THR A 268 6.57 -4.82 -26.23
CA THR A 268 8.01 -4.72 -25.94
C THR A 268 8.73 -6.07 -25.92
N ASP A 269 8.08 -7.15 -25.47
CA ASP A 269 8.65 -8.49 -25.45
C ASP A 269 8.78 -9.07 -26.88
N HIS A 270 7.87 -8.71 -27.81
CA HIS A 270 7.97 -9.05 -29.23
C HIS A 270 9.04 -8.25 -29.99
N MET A 271 9.46 -7.10 -29.47
CA MET A 271 10.52 -6.26 -30.04
C MET A 271 11.91 -6.59 -29.51
N ARG A 272 12.04 -7.52 -28.54
CA ARG A 272 13.35 -7.99 -28.08
C ARG A 272 13.95 -8.94 -29.12
N PRO A 273 15.15 -8.66 -29.68
CA PRO A 273 15.82 -9.60 -30.57
C PRO A 273 16.00 -10.93 -29.85
N ASN A 274 15.61 -12.03 -30.50
CA ASN A 274 15.93 -13.38 -30.04
C ASN A 274 17.45 -13.47 -29.88
N TYR A 275 17.93 -13.43 -28.64
CA TYR A 275 19.31 -13.73 -28.32
C TYR A 275 19.47 -15.25 -28.51
N GLN A 276 19.70 -15.67 -29.75
CA GLN A 276 20.14 -17.02 -30.06
C GLN A 276 21.42 -17.24 -29.24
N ARG A 277 21.34 -18.14 -28.27
CA ARG A 277 22.53 -18.70 -27.62
C ARG A 277 23.39 -19.27 -28.74
N ARG A 278 24.51 -18.61 -29.04
CA ARG A 278 25.63 -19.31 -29.65
C ARG A 278 26.20 -20.21 -28.58
N GLU A 279 26.04 -21.51 -28.79
CA GLU A 279 26.79 -22.52 -28.06
C GLU A 279 28.29 -22.27 -28.29
N LEU A 280 29.05 -22.24 -27.19
CA LEU A 280 30.49 -22.38 -27.13
C LEU A 280 30.78 -23.57 -26.23
#